data_AF-A0A0A9B9V1-F1
#
_entry.id   AF-A0A0A9B9V1-F1
#
_cell.length_a   1.000
_cell.length_b   1.000
_cell.length_c   1.000
_cell.angle_alpha   90.00
_cell.angle_beta   90.00
_cell.angle_gamma   90.00
#
_symmetry.space_group_name_H-M   'P 1'
#
loop_
_entity.id
_entity.type
_entity.pdbx_description
1 polymer ?
#
loop_
_entity_poly.entity_id
_entity_poly.type
_entity_poly.pdbx_seq_one_letter_code
_entity_poly.pdbx_strand_id
1 'polypeptide(L)'
;MKVRAAEYNNVRSQLSSINRKQSGSLAVRDLSNLVKPEDMVTSEHLVTLLAIVPKYSQKDWLSSYELLDTFVVPRSSKKLYEDNEYALYTVTLFAKVVDNFKVRAREKGFQVRFPQMTYVYSLHLSDQVALIPRAFSVAKLKRSLILSFCFFLITILYSLLSSTKFYFI
;
A
#
# COMPACT_ATOMS: atom_id res chain seq x y z
N MET A 1 -30.82 -16.31 27.97
CA MET A 1 -30.91 -16.71 26.54
C MET A 1 -31.46 -15.63 25.60
N LYS A 2 -32.25 -14.63 26.04
CA LYS A 2 -32.80 -13.57 25.16
C LYS A 2 -31.78 -12.49 24.71
N VAL A 3 -30.78 -12.16 25.54
CA VAL A 3 -29.77 -11.12 25.23
C VAL A 3 -28.88 -11.52 24.04
N ARG A 4 -28.33 -12.74 24.04
CA ARG A 4 -27.50 -13.25 22.94
C ARG A 4 -28.23 -13.35 21.60
N ALA A 5 -29.53 -13.61 21.62
CA ALA A 5 -30.34 -13.63 20.40
C ALA A 5 -30.58 -12.22 19.83
N ALA A 6 -30.75 -11.21 20.69
CA ALA A 6 -30.86 -9.81 20.28
C ALA A 6 -29.54 -9.28 19.70
N GLU A 7 -28.41 -9.62 20.33
CA GLU A 7 -27.07 -9.31 19.82
C GLU A 7 -26.82 -9.94 18.45
N TYR A 8 -27.15 -11.23 18.28
CA TYR A 8 -27.01 -11.92 16.99
C TYR A 8 -27.85 -11.27 15.88
N ASN A 9 -29.09 -10.89 16.17
CA ASN A 9 -29.94 -10.21 15.20
C ASN A 9 -29.42 -8.80 14.85
N ASN A 10 -28.81 -8.10 15.81
CA ASN A 10 -28.15 -6.81 15.56
C ASN A 10 -26.91 -6.97 14.66
N VAL A 11 -26.04 -7.93 14.96
CA VAL A 11 -24.86 -8.23 14.13
C VAL A 11 -25.28 -8.66 12.72
N ARG A 12 -26.33 -9.47 12.60
CA ARG A 12 -26.88 -9.91 11.30
C ARG A 12 -27.48 -8.75 10.50
N SER A 13 -28.18 -7.82 11.12
CA SER A 13 -28.74 -6.64 10.44
C SER A 13 -27.62 -5.70 9.98
N GLN A 14 -26.59 -5.52 10.81
CA GLN A 14 -25.37 -4.80 10.46
C GLN A 14 -24.66 -5.44 9.26
N LEU A 15 -24.46 -6.76 9.26
CA LEU A 15 -23.85 -7.50 8.14
C LEU A 15 -24.62 -7.33 6.83
N SER A 16 -25.95 -7.43 6.87
CA SER A 16 -26.82 -7.19 5.71
C SER A 16 -26.67 -5.76 5.17
N SER A 17 -26.60 -4.77 6.07
CA SER A 17 -26.37 -3.38 5.67
C SER A 17 -24.98 -3.15 5.05
N ILE A 18 -23.96 -3.84 5.54
CA ILE A 18 -22.59 -3.82 4.99
C ILE A 18 -22.58 -4.45 3.60
N ASN A 19 -23.19 -5.63 3.43
CA ASN A 19 -23.26 -6.31 2.13
C ASN A 19 -23.98 -5.46 1.07
N ARG A 20 -25.04 -4.73 1.44
CA ARG A 20 -25.72 -3.80 0.52
C ARG A 20 -24.82 -2.62 0.13
N LYS A 21 -24.07 -2.04 1.07
CA LYS A 21 -23.08 -0.99 0.79
C LYS A 21 -21.93 -1.51 -0.07
N GLN A 22 -21.57 -2.78 0.09
CA GLN A 22 -20.55 -3.47 -0.71
C GLN A 22 -21.07 -3.95 -2.07
N SER A 23 -22.37 -4.02 -2.33
CA SER A 23 -22.88 -4.42 -3.66
C SER A 23 -23.35 -3.24 -4.51
N GLY A 24 -23.20 -2.00 -4.03
CA GLY A 24 -23.57 -0.80 -4.77
C GLY A 24 -22.58 -0.42 -5.87
N SER A 25 -23.00 0.48 -6.77
CA SER A 25 -22.15 1.07 -7.80
C SER A 25 -20.85 1.67 -7.23
N LEU A 26 -19.75 1.64 -8.00
CA LEU A 26 -18.46 2.26 -7.64
C LEU A 26 -18.59 3.71 -7.16
N ALA A 27 -19.60 4.44 -7.64
CA ALA A 27 -19.90 5.80 -7.23
C ALA A 27 -20.37 5.94 -5.77
N VAL A 28 -20.75 4.87 -5.07
CA VAL A 28 -21.28 4.94 -3.69
C VAL A 28 -20.64 3.91 -2.76
N ARG A 29 -20.12 2.82 -3.32
CA ARG A 29 -19.45 1.74 -2.57
C ARG A 29 -18.10 2.18 -1.98
N ASP A 30 -17.71 1.48 -0.91
CA ASP A 30 -16.36 1.54 -0.34
C ASP A 30 -15.33 0.87 -1.27
N LEU A 31 -14.30 1.64 -1.64
CA LEU A 31 -13.26 1.23 -2.58
C LEU A 31 -12.07 0.54 -1.90
N SER A 32 -12.02 0.51 -0.56
CA SER A 32 -10.88 0.00 0.20
C SER A 32 -10.53 -1.45 -0.12
N ASN A 33 -11.54 -2.26 -0.45
CA ASN A 33 -11.35 -3.69 -0.82
C ASN A 33 -10.93 -3.91 -2.28
N LEU A 34 -11.03 -2.88 -3.12
CA LEU A 34 -10.73 -2.97 -4.55
C LEU A 34 -9.32 -2.45 -4.88
N VAL A 35 -8.70 -1.73 -3.94
CA VAL A 35 -7.38 -1.13 -4.10
C VAL A 35 -6.36 -2.00 -3.39
N LYS A 36 -5.38 -2.49 -4.15
CA LYS A 36 -4.24 -3.20 -3.57
C LYS A 36 -3.20 -2.19 -3.06
N PRO A 37 -2.47 -2.50 -1.99
CA PRO A 37 -1.40 -1.62 -1.50
C PRO A 37 -0.29 -1.43 -2.54
N GLU A 38 -0.07 -2.40 -3.42
CA GLU A 38 0.91 -2.34 -4.53
C GLU A 38 0.57 -1.26 -5.56
N ASP A 39 -0.71 -0.94 -5.73
CA ASP A 39 -1.19 0.07 -6.67
C ASP A 39 -1.18 1.49 -6.06
N MET A 40 -0.82 1.61 -4.78
CA MET A 40 -0.76 2.87 -4.05
C MET A 40 0.69 3.32 -3.84
N VAL A 41 1.07 4.39 -4.54
CA VAL A 41 2.33 5.08 -4.26
C VAL A 41 2.07 6.15 -3.20
N THR A 42 2.72 6.01 -2.04
CA THR A 42 2.69 6.99 -0.96
C THR A 42 4.13 7.46 -0.70
N SER A 43 4.40 8.72 -1.02
CA SER A 43 5.66 9.41 -0.71
C SER A 43 5.32 10.77 -0.09
N GLU A 44 6.31 11.48 0.46
CA GLU A 44 6.09 12.78 1.12
C GLU A 44 5.45 13.82 0.18
N HIS A 45 5.70 13.69 -1.12
CA HIS A 45 5.25 14.65 -2.13
C HIS A 45 4.31 14.04 -3.16
N LEU A 46 4.20 12.71 -3.22
CA LEU A 46 3.36 12.01 -4.19
C LEU A 46 2.17 11.37 -3.50
N VAL A 47 1.01 11.59 -4.09
CA VAL A 47 -0.27 11.05 -3.63
C VAL A 47 -0.91 10.31 -4.79
N THR A 48 -1.41 9.11 -4.49
CA THR A 48 -2.25 8.36 -5.41
C THR A 48 -3.71 8.64 -5.09
N LEU A 49 -4.48 9.02 -6.10
CA LEU A 49 -5.92 9.24 -6.02
C LEU A 49 -6.68 8.14 -6.77
N LEU A 50 -7.95 7.98 -6.41
CA LEU A 50 -8.87 7.04 -7.06
C LEU A 50 -9.85 7.85 -7.92
N ALA A 51 -9.84 7.62 -9.22
CA ALA A 51 -10.74 8.25 -10.17
C ALA A 51 -11.81 7.26 -10.61
N ILE A 52 -13.07 7.63 -10.40
CA ILE A 52 -14.24 6.91 -10.89
C ILE A 52 -14.66 7.59 -12.19
N VAL A 53 -14.57 6.83 -13.28
CA VAL A 53 -14.75 7.30 -14.64
C VAL A 53 -15.94 6.54 -15.26
N PRO A 54 -16.94 7.21 -15.85
CA PRO A 54 -18.00 6.54 -16.57
C PRO A 54 -17.46 5.71 -17.74
N LYS A 55 -18.07 4.55 -18.03
CA LYS A 55 -17.58 3.62 -19.05
C LYS A 55 -17.43 4.25 -20.43
N TYR A 56 -18.35 5.15 -20.80
CA TYR A 56 -18.32 5.87 -22.07
C TYR A 56 -17.17 6.90 -22.17
N SER A 57 -16.68 7.42 -21.05
CA SER A 57 -15.61 8.44 -20.99
C SER A 57 -14.23 7.87 -20.66
N GLN A 58 -14.03 6.55 -20.69
CA GLN A 58 -12.71 5.96 -20.40
C GLN A 58 -11.62 6.44 -21.36
N LYS A 59 -11.95 6.59 -22.65
CA LYS A 59 -11.01 7.07 -23.67
C LYS A 59 -10.65 8.55 -23.44
N ASP A 60 -11.63 9.36 -23.06
CA ASP A 60 -11.43 10.78 -22.71
C ASP A 60 -10.62 10.94 -21.43
N TRP A 61 -10.81 10.06 -20.45
CA TRP A 61 -9.97 10.01 -19.27
C TRP A 61 -8.52 9.77 -19.66
N LEU A 62 -8.22 8.67 -20.36
CA LEU A 62 -6.85 8.29 -20.72
C LEU A 62 -6.13 9.32 -21.59
N SER A 63 -6.85 10.05 -22.43
CA SER A 63 -6.26 11.10 -23.27
C SER A 63 -6.09 12.45 -22.57
N SER A 64 -6.86 12.72 -21.51
CA SER A 64 -6.95 14.08 -20.96
C SER A 64 -6.54 14.22 -19.50
N TYR A 65 -6.39 13.12 -18.75
CA TYR A 65 -6.01 13.16 -17.33
C TYR A 65 -4.62 13.79 -17.11
N GLU A 66 -3.69 13.60 -18.04
CA GLU A 66 -2.33 14.20 -17.97
C GLU A 66 -2.35 15.71 -18.17
N LEU A 67 -3.38 16.23 -18.85
CA LEU A 67 -3.55 17.66 -19.13
C LEU A 67 -4.42 18.36 -18.09
N LEU A 68 -4.97 17.62 -17.12
CA LEU A 68 -5.74 18.21 -16.03
C LEU A 68 -4.87 19.05 -15.11
N ASP A 69 -3.57 18.75 -14.95
CA ASP A 69 -2.66 19.54 -14.12
C ASP A 69 -1.21 19.35 -14.55
N THR A 70 -0.35 20.34 -14.32
CA THR A 70 1.08 20.30 -14.66
C THR A 70 1.85 19.27 -13.84
N PHE A 71 1.38 18.94 -12.63
CA PHE A 71 2.08 18.02 -11.72
C PHE A 71 1.41 16.63 -11.64
N VAL A 72 0.84 16.16 -12.75
CA VAL A 72 0.35 14.78 -12.91
C VAL A 72 1.47 13.92 -13.48
N VAL A 73 1.66 12.71 -12.94
CA VAL A 73 2.65 11.78 -13.46
C VAL A 73 2.08 11.10 -14.72
N PRO A 74 2.70 11.26 -15.91
CA PRO A 74 2.22 10.64 -17.13
C PRO A 74 2.33 9.11 -17.06
N ARG A 75 1.42 8.41 -17.73
CA ARG A 75 1.27 6.95 -17.68
C ARG A 75 1.10 6.35 -16.27
N SER A 76 0.75 7.16 -15.26
CA SER A 76 0.47 6.66 -13.90
C SER A 76 -0.93 6.07 -13.77
N SER A 77 -1.83 6.35 -14.72
CA SER A 77 -3.21 5.90 -14.64
C SER A 77 -3.37 4.42 -14.97
N LYS A 78 -3.80 3.62 -14.00
CA LYS A 78 -4.04 2.18 -14.14
C LYS A 78 -5.50 1.84 -13.82
N LYS A 79 -6.14 1.05 -14.69
CA LYS A 79 -7.48 0.51 -14.42
C LYS A 79 -7.39 -0.59 -13.37
N LEU A 80 -8.06 -0.42 -12.24
CA LEU A 80 -8.11 -1.42 -11.17
C LEU A 80 -9.30 -2.35 -11.32
N TYR A 81 -10.46 -1.77 -11.60
CA TYR A 81 -11.73 -2.49 -11.57
C TYR A 81 -12.74 -1.82 -12.50
N GLU A 82 -13.66 -2.60 -13.07
CA GLU A 82 -14.70 -2.13 -13.99
C GLU A 82 -16.03 -2.77 -13.61
N ASP A 83 -17.04 -1.93 -13.41
CA ASP A 83 -18.44 -2.32 -13.21
C ASP A 83 -19.24 -2.11 -14.51
N ASN A 84 -20.56 -2.32 -14.44
CA ASN A 84 -21.46 -2.13 -15.59
C ASN A 84 -21.48 -0.68 -16.11
N GLU A 85 -21.32 0.32 -15.23
CA GLU A 85 -21.49 1.74 -15.58
C GLU A 85 -20.20 2.57 -15.41
N TYR A 86 -19.32 2.18 -14.49
CA TYR A 86 -18.12 2.94 -14.11
C TYR A 86 -16.87 2.06 -14.14
N ALA A 87 -15.72 2.70 -14.35
CA ALA A 87 -14.40 2.12 -14.22
C ALA A 87 -13.61 2.89 -13.16
N LEU A 88 -12.87 2.15 -12.34
CA LEU A 88 -11.98 2.67 -11.31
C LEU A 88 -10.55 2.73 -11.84
N TYR A 89 -9.98 3.92 -11.82
CA TYR A 89 -8.59 4.20 -12.18
C TYR A 89 -7.81 4.72 -10.97
N THR A 90 -6.54 4.41 -10.90
CA THR A 90 -5.58 5.15 -10.07
C THR A 90 -5.02 6.33 -10.85
N VAL A 91 -4.52 7.35 -10.15
CA VAL A 91 -3.68 8.39 -10.74
C VAL A 91 -2.72 8.90 -9.68
N THR A 92 -1.45 9.07 -10.05
CA THR A 92 -0.42 9.59 -9.13
C THR A 92 -0.06 11.02 -9.54
N LEU A 93 -0.09 11.93 -8.56
CA LEU A 93 0.23 13.34 -8.75
C LEU A 93 0.86 13.93 -7.48
N PHE A 94 1.36 15.15 -7.59
CA PHE A 94 1.93 15.84 -6.43
C PHE A 94 0.84 16.31 -5.45
N ALA A 95 1.12 16.16 -4.15
CA ALA A 95 0.19 16.52 -3.06
C ALA A 95 -0.33 17.96 -3.17
N LYS A 96 0.54 18.90 -3.59
CA LYS A 96 0.24 20.33 -3.70
C LYS A 96 -0.86 20.68 -4.72
N VAL A 97 -1.10 19.81 -5.71
CA VAL A 97 -2.06 20.08 -6.79
C VAL A 97 -3.34 19.24 -6.70
N VAL A 98 -3.47 18.43 -5.65
CA VAL A 98 -4.59 17.50 -5.48
C VAL A 98 -5.95 18.18 -5.56
N ASP A 99 -6.11 19.34 -4.93
CA ASP A 99 -7.41 20.01 -4.88
C ASP A 99 -7.77 20.65 -6.22
N ASN A 100 -6.80 21.26 -6.91
CA ASN A 100 -7.00 21.80 -8.25
C ASN A 100 -7.34 20.69 -9.25
N PHE A 101 -6.63 19.56 -9.18
CA PHE A 101 -6.91 18.39 -10.00
C PHE A 101 -8.34 17.86 -9.78
N LYS A 102 -8.80 17.77 -8.52
CA LYS A 102 -10.17 17.34 -8.20
C LYS A 102 -11.23 18.26 -8.80
N VAL A 103 -11.02 19.58 -8.75
CA VAL A 103 -11.97 20.55 -9.33
C VAL A 103 -12.06 20.35 -10.84
N ARG A 104 -10.92 20.34 -11.54
CA ARG A 104 -10.89 20.15 -13.01
C ARG A 104 -11.39 18.78 -13.45
N ALA A 105 -11.13 17.74 -12.67
CA ALA A 105 -11.68 16.41 -12.94
C ALA A 105 -13.21 16.41 -12.82
N ARG A 106 -13.76 17.10 -11.81
CA ARG A 106 -15.22 17.23 -11.63
C ARG A 106 -15.89 18.02 -12.75
N GLU A 107 -15.26 19.07 -13.26
CA GLU A 107 -15.74 19.84 -14.41
C GLU A 107 -15.91 18.96 -15.66
N LYS A 108 -15.06 17.93 -15.82
CA LYS A 108 -15.18 16.92 -16.88
C LYS A 108 -16.11 15.75 -16.54
N GLY A 109 -16.78 15.78 -15.38
CA GLY A 109 -17.69 14.71 -14.94
C GLY A 109 -17.00 13.50 -14.30
N PHE A 110 -15.70 13.59 -13.98
CA PHE A 110 -14.98 12.52 -13.28
C PHE A 110 -15.07 12.70 -11.76
N GLN A 111 -15.33 11.61 -11.04
CA GLN A 111 -15.39 11.63 -9.58
C GLN A 111 -14.06 11.15 -9.00
N VAL A 112 -13.27 12.06 -8.45
CA VAL A 112 -11.99 11.73 -7.81
C VAL A 112 -12.16 11.65 -6.30
N ARG A 113 -11.75 10.53 -5.71
CA ARG A 113 -11.76 10.25 -4.28
C ARG A 113 -10.35 10.13 -3.74
N PHE A 114 -10.16 10.67 -2.54
CA PHE A 114 -8.95 10.40 -1.78
C PHE A 114 -9.06 9.01 -1.14
N PRO A 115 -8.04 8.15 -1.24
CA PRO A 115 -8.07 6.85 -0.59
C PRO A 115 -7.97 7.04 0.93
N GLN A 116 -9.05 6.74 1.66
CA GLN A 116 -9.02 6.73 3.14
C GLN A 116 -8.01 5.71 3.70
N MET A 117 -7.65 4.70 2.90
CA MET A 117 -6.78 3.59 3.29
C MET A 117 -5.35 4.02 3.68
N THR A 118 -4.88 5.18 3.22
CA THR A 118 -3.51 5.66 3.50
C THR A 118 -3.23 5.81 5.00
N TYR A 119 -4.20 6.31 5.77
CA TYR A 119 -4.03 6.50 7.22
C TYR A 119 -3.99 5.18 7.98
N VAL A 120 -4.77 4.19 7.57
CA VAL A 120 -4.83 2.91 8.27
C VAL A 120 -3.59 2.05 8.02
N TYR A 121 -2.93 2.16 6.88
CA TYR A 121 -1.63 1.51 6.67
C TYR A 121 -0.51 2.15 7.48
N SER A 122 -0.44 3.48 7.57
CA SER A 122 0.53 4.13 8.46
C SER A 122 0.30 3.77 9.92
N LEU A 123 -0.96 3.65 10.35
CA LEU A 123 -1.32 3.23 11.72
C LEU A 123 -1.02 1.75 11.97
N HIS A 124 -1.33 0.87 11.01
CA HIS A 124 -1.01 -0.56 11.14
C HIS A 124 0.50 -0.82 11.08
N LEU A 125 1.23 -0.06 10.27
CA LEU A 125 2.69 -0.10 10.23
C LEU A 125 3.29 0.45 11.53
N SER A 126 2.74 1.52 12.13
CA SER A 126 3.21 1.97 13.45
C SER A 126 2.97 0.94 14.56
N ASP A 127 1.83 0.22 14.53
CA ASP A 127 1.54 -0.84 15.50
C ASP A 127 2.47 -2.05 15.34
N GLN A 128 2.78 -2.45 14.11
CA GLN A 128 3.74 -3.53 13.82
C GLN A 128 5.19 -3.10 14.11
N VAL A 129 5.57 -1.86 13.79
CA VAL A 129 6.92 -1.30 14.03
C VAL A 129 7.16 -1.06 15.52
N ALA A 130 6.13 -0.78 16.33
CA ALA A 130 6.25 -0.68 17.79
C ALA A 130 6.61 -2.03 18.48
N LEU A 131 6.37 -3.17 17.81
CA LEU A 131 6.79 -4.49 18.28
C LEU A 131 8.24 -4.84 17.90
N ILE A 132 8.79 -4.21 16.87
CA ILE A 132 10.17 -4.42 16.39
C ILE A 132 11.24 -4.00 17.41
N PRO A 133 11.15 -2.90 18.18
CA PRO A 133 12.18 -2.55 19.16
C PRO A 133 12.28 -3.55 20.33
N ARG A 134 11.20 -4.26 20.67
CA ARG A 134 11.27 -5.35 21.66
C ARG A 134 11.99 -6.59 21.12
N ALA A 135 11.75 -6.96 19.86
CA ALA A 135 12.42 -8.09 19.23
C ALA A 135 13.90 -7.82 18.92
N PHE A 136 14.25 -6.57 18.61
CA PHE A 136 15.63 -6.18 18.26
C PHE A 136 16.60 -6.20 19.45
N SER A 137 16.09 -6.01 20.69
CA SER A 137 16.93 -6.06 21.90
C SER A 137 17.45 -7.47 22.21
N VAL A 138 16.62 -8.51 21.99
CA VAL A 138 17.01 -9.91 22.27
C VAL A 138 18.00 -10.45 21.22
N ALA A 139 17.93 -9.96 19.98
CA ALA A 139 18.78 -10.42 18.87
C ALA A 139 20.21 -9.85 18.88
N LYS A 140 20.50 -8.79 19.65
CA LYS A 140 21.86 -8.25 19.78
C LYS A 140 22.80 -9.14 20.59
N LEU A 141 22.29 -9.96 21.52
CA LEU A 141 23.16 -10.72 22.43
C LEU A 141 23.79 -11.98 21.81
N LYS A 142 23.27 -12.50 20.69
CA LYS A 142 23.80 -13.73 20.04
C LYS A 142 24.74 -13.50 18.86
N ARG A 143 24.82 -12.29 18.30
CA ARG A 143 25.70 -12.01 17.12
C ARG A 143 27.15 -11.74 17.47
N SER A 144 27.46 -11.34 18.71
CA SER A 144 28.84 -11.04 19.14
C SER A 144 29.74 -12.28 19.24
N LEU A 145 29.18 -13.43 19.63
CA LEU A 145 29.96 -14.67 19.82
C LEU A 145 30.31 -15.40 18.53
N ILE A 146 29.46 -15.32 17.50
CA ILE A 146 29.64 -16.11 16.26
C ILE A 146 30.71 -15.49 15.35
N LEU A 147 30.77 -14.16 15.24
CA LEU A 147 31.82 -13.51 14.44
C LEU A 147 33.20 -13.68 15.07
N SER A 148 33.32 -13.66 16.40
CA SER A 148 34.60 -13.84 17.09
C SER A 148 35.18 -15.24 16.86
N PHE A 149 34.33 -16.28 16.87
CA PHE A 149 34.75 -17.65 16.60
C PHE A 149 35.21 -17.88 15.15
N CYS A 150 34.58 -17.21 14.19
CA CYS A 150 34.90 -17.39 12.77
C CYS A 150 36.26 -16.78 12.41
N PHE A 151 36.61 -15.60 12.96
CA PHE A 151 37.92 -14.98 12.77
C PHE A 151 39.05 -15.81 13.40
N PHE A 152 38.80 -16.46 14.53
CA PHE A 152 39.81 -17.29 15.20
C PHE A 152 40.15 -18.56 14.39
N LEU A 153 39.13 -19.24 13.85
CA LEU A 153 39.31 -20.41 13.00
C LEU A 153 40.06 -20.09 11.69
N ILE A 154 39.75 -18.96 11.06
CA ILE A 154 40.43 -18.52 9.83
C ILE A 154 41.92 -18.24 10.09
N THR A 155 42.25 -17.62 11.22
CA THR A 155 43.65 -17.31 11.58
C THR A 155 44.46 -18.57 11.91
N ILE A 156 43.85 -19.55 12.58
CA ILE A 156 44.48 -20.85 12.87
C ILE A 156 44.74 -21.63 11.57
N LEU A 157 43.78 -21.65 10.64
CA LEU A 157 43.96 -22.32 9.35
C LEU A 157 45.10 -21.70 8.54
N TYR A 158 45.19 -20.36 8.52
CA TYR A 158 46.25 -19.66 7.80
C TYR A 158 47.64 -19.94 8.39
N SER A 159 47.75 -19.99 9.72
CA SER A 159 49.00 -20.32 10.41
C SER A 159 49.44 -21.77 10.13
N LEU A 160 48.52 -22.73 10.13
CA LEU A 160 48.80 -24.14 9.81
C LEU A 160 49.19 -24.35 8.34
N LEU A 161 48.59 -23.60 7.41
CA LEU A 161 48.94 -23.65 5.99
C LEU A 161 50.33 -23.03 5.71
N SER A 162 50.75 -22.05 6.50
CA SER A 162 52.08 -21.44 6.37
C SER A 162 53.20 -22.34 6.88
N SER A 163 52.98 -23.14 7.92
CA SER A 163 54.01 -24.03 8.48
C SER A 163 54.32 -25.27 7.63
N THR A 164 53.40 -25.72 6.77
CA THR A 164 53.58 -26.92 5.95
C THR A 164 54.37 -26.69 4.66
N LYS A 165 54.56 -25.43 4.23
CA LYS A 165 55.43 -25.08 3.09
C LYS A 165 56.93 -24.99 3.42
N PHE A 166 57.30 -25.15 4.69
CA PHE A 166 58.70 -25.09 5.15
C PHE A 166 59.38 -26.46 5.38
N TYR A 167 58.71 -27.58 5.03
CA TYR A 167 59.22 -28.94 5.26
C TYR A 167 59.37 -29.80 3.98
N PHE A 168 59.55 -29.16 2.82
CA PHE A 168 59.86 -29.86 1.56
C PHE A 168 60.95 -29.11 0.78
N ILE A 169 62.15 -29.04 1.36
CA ILE A 169 63.46 -28.98 0.68
C ILE A 169 64.38 -29.94 1.43
#